data_AF-A0A835NPI2-F1
#
_entry.id   AF-A0A835NPI2-F1
#
_cell.length_a   1.000
_cell.length_b   1.000
_cell.length_c   1.000
_cell.angle_alpha   90.00
_cell.angle_beta   90.00
_cell.angle_gamma   90.00
#
_symmetry.space_group_name_H-M   'P 1'
#
loop_
_entity.id
_entity.type
_entity.pdbx_description
1 polymer ?
#
loop_
_entity_poly.entity_id
_entity_poly.type
_entity_poly.pdbx_seq_one_letter_code
_entity_poly.pdbx_strand_id
1 'polypeptide(L)'
;VLLLRDGGASMGPADLVQKISISAESPRGSERNGGGSALAGIDGAAPGSWRHKCAAYVLALRPWSFSASLTPVALGSALAYRAEGTLDPGLLLGSAVTVLAVHGAGNLVNTYYDFSKGIDHKKSDDRTLVDQILQPQDVVRFGVFLYTVGCICAAGLYAVSTLKLEHLALIYFGGLSSSFLYTGGIGFKYVALGDVVILITFGPLAVMFAHAVQVGYLSVSPLLYAVPLALSTEAILHSNNTRDMESDRQAGIVTLAILIGPTFSYILYTVLLFLPYLIFCVLATRYTISMALPLLTIPMAFSLERQFRSQSFSKIPQRTAKLNLLLGLFYVFGITLAPAGALPKLGFKANMGEMHGGGEDVSVADLHAVSPEDRGSRTKCTGSNLARKKKNAPYTERNPLYPLSPSSQAEMQGKKPLQHKHYMWQAGLGGAAEGEGFVRISSIVGNILGRRKHEAVLCLVFTLGLLPHISATSRI
;
A
#
# COMPACT_ATOMS: atom_id res chain seq x y z
N VAL A 1 3.52 -93.77 -4.90
CA VAL A 1 4.28 -94.19 -6.10
C VAL A 1 5.03 -92.95 -6.60
N LEU A 2 6.00 -92.46 -5.82
CA LEU A 2 7.44 -92.81 -5.80
C LEU A 2 8.16 -92.42 -7.10
N LEU A 3 8.97 -91.35 -7.04
CA LEU A 3 10.42 -91.29 -7.33
C LEU A 3 10.84 -89.80 -7.34
N LEU A 4 11.40 -89.29 -6.22
CA LEU A 4 12.85 -89.19 -5.90
C LEU A 4 13.54 -88.05 -6.68
N ARG A 5 14.00 -86.95 -6.02
CA ARG A 5 15.26 -86.82 -5.23
C ARG A 5 16.30 -86.09 -6.13
N ASP A 6 17.17 -85.16 -5.77
CA ASP A 6 17.69 -84.38 -4.62
C ASP A 6 18.13 -83.02 -5.28
N GLY A 7 18.52 -81.92 -4.66
CA GLY A 7 19.05 -81.57 -3.34
C GLY A 7 19.37 -80.06 -3.38
N GLY A 8 19.32 -79.40 -2.22
CA GLY A 8 19.11 -77.95 -2.12
C GLY A 8 20.34 -77.05 -2.07
N ALA A 9 20.08 -75.75 -1.86
CA ALA A 9 20.83 -74.84 -0.98
C ALA A 9 20.09 -73.50 -0.82
N SER A 10 19.88 -73.15 0.45
CA SER A 10 19.61 -71.89 1.16
C SER A 10 19.42 -70.52 0.46
N MET A 11 18.41 -69.81 1.00
CA MET A 11 18.38 -68.42 1.52
C MET A 11 18.20 -67.20 0.59
N GLY A 12 17.21 -66.37 0.95
CA GLY A 12 17.14 -64.92 0.72
C GLY A 12 15.77 -64.41 0.26
N PRO A 13 15.03 -63.57 1.04
CA PRO A 13 13.75 -63.02 0.62
C PRO A 13 13.93 -61.61 0.06
N ALA A 14 13.95 -61.49 -1.27
CA ALA A 14 13.68 -60.26 -2.00
C ALA A 14 13.37 -60.62 -3.46
N ASP A 15 12.38 -59.92 -4.03
CA ASP A 15 12.04 -59.90 -5.44
C ASP A 15 11.40 -61.17 -6.03
N LEU A 16 10.06 -61.17 -6.18
CA LEU A 16 9.44 -61.62 -7.43
C LEU A 16 7.96 -61.22 -7.54
N VAL A 17 7.77 -60.17 -8.33
CA VAL A 17 6.56 -59.87 -9.09
C VAL A 17 6.29 -60.98 -10.11
N GLN A 18 5.06 -61.50 -10.17
CA GLN A 18 4.51 -62.12 -11.39
C GLN A 18 2.99 -61.87 -11.42
N LYS A 19 2.48 -60.90 -12.17
CA LYS A 19 2.30 -60.87 -13.64
C LYS A 19 1.21 -61.85 -14.11
N ILE A 20 -0.01 -61.32 -14.26
CA ILE A 20 -0.91 -61.77 -15.32
C ILE A 20 -1.35 -60.52 -16.09
N SER A 21 -0.95 -60.49 -17.35
CA SER A 21 -1.26 -59.49 -18.36
C SER A 21 -2.05 -60.19 -19.46
N ILE A 22 -3.17 -59.61 -19.89
CA ILE A 22 -3.76 -59.85 -21.21
C ILE A 22 -3.90 -58.48 -21.89
N SER A 23 -3.26 -58.37 -23.04
CA SER A 23 -3.16 -57.19 -23.92
C SER A 23 -4.44 -56.91 -24.72
N ALA A 24 -4.71 -55.64 -25.02
CA ALA A 24 -4.83 -55.13 -26.40
C ALA A 24 -4.99 -53.58 -26.43
N GLU A 25 -4.06 -52.95 -27.16
CA GLU A 25 -4.05 -51.64 -27.86
C GLU A 25 -4.55 -50.28 -27.26
N SER A 26 -3.73 -49.26 -27.54
CA SER A 26 -3.72 -47.81 -27.15
C SER A 26 -4.55 -46.92 -28.12
N PRO A 27 -4.62 -45.56 -28.06
CA PRO A 27 -3.94 -44.60 -27.15
C PRO A 27 -4.74 -43.34 -26.68
N ARG A 28 -4.16 -42.67 -25.67
CA ARG A 28 -4.33 -41.25 -25.23
C ARG A 28 -5.61 -40.86 -24.47
N GLY A 29 -5.42 -40.56 -23.18
CA GLY A 29 -6.29 -39.71 -22.39
C GLY A 29 -5.58 -39.30 -21.09
N SER A 30 -5.02 -38.08 -21.07
CA SER A 30 -4.36 -37.51 -19.90
C SER A 30 -5.35 -37.32 -18.76
N GLU A 31 -4.95 -37.79 -17.58
CA GLU A 31 -5.69 -37.70 -16.32
C GLU A 31 -6.10 -36.25 -15.97
N ARG A 32 -7.38 -36.09 -15.63
CA ARG A 32 -7.94 -34.90 -14.99
C ARG A 32 -7.47 -34.86 -13.53
N ASN A 33 -6.60 -33.91 -13.20
CA ASN A 33 -6.38 -33.52 -11.81
C ASN A 33 -7.45 -32.52 -11.36
N GLY A 34 -8.22 -32.92 -10.36
CA GLY A 34 -9.30 -32.14 -9.76
C GLY A 34 -8.77 -30.94 -8.98
N GLY A 35 -9.24 -29.76 -9.38
CA GLY A 35 -8.96 -28.48 -8.74
C GLY A 35 -9.96 -27.42 -9.19
N GLY A 36 -11.25 -27.71 -9.09
CA GLY A 36 -12.34 -26.82 -9.47
C GLY A 36 -12.47 -25.63 -8.53
N SER A 37 -11.74 -24.55 -8.81
CA SER A 37 -11.86 -23.24 -8.18
C SER A 37 -12.87 -22.40 -8.97
N ALA A 38 -14.05 -22.15 -8.40
CA ALA A 38 -15.02 -21.08 -8.73
C ALA A 38 -15.44 -20.84 -10.21
N LEU A 39 -14.95 -21.62 -11.17
CA LEU A 39 -15.21 -21.49 -12.60
C LEU A 39 -16.33 -22.43 -13.08
N ALA A 40 -16.70 -23.45 -12.30
CA ALA A 40 -17.72 -24.42 -12.69
C ALA A 40 -19.15 -23.84 -12.80
N GLY A 41 -19.38 -22.59 -12.40
CA GLY A 41 -20.67 -21.90 -12.53
C GLY A 41 -20.81 -20.97 -13.73
N ILE A 42 -19.73 -20.73 -14.48
CA ILE A 42 -19.70 -19.76 -15.60
C ILE A 42 -19.64 -20.48 -16.96
N ASP A 43 -19.28 -21.76 -16.98
CA ASP A 43 -19.16 -22.59 -18.19
C ASP A 43 -20.48 -22.85 -18.93
N GLY A 44 -21.63 -22.39 -18.40
CA GLY A 44 -22.96 -22.62 -18.95
C GLY A 44 -23.58 -21.46 -19.73
N ALA A 45 -22.97 -20.27 -19.77
CA ALA A 45 -23.52 -19.16 -20.54
C ALA A 45 -22.86 -19.07 -21.93
N ALA A 46 -23.64 -18.74 -22.95
CA ALA A 46 -23.07 -18.55 -24.29
C ALA A 46 -22.07 -17.37 -24.28
N PRO A 47 -20.91 -17.47 -24.97
CA PRO A 47 -20.04 -16.33 -25.22
C PRO A 47 -20.86 -15.18 -25.81
N GLY A 48 -20.84 -14.01 -25.16
CA GLY A 48 -21.62 -12.84 -25.58
C GLY A 48 -22.96 -12.63 -24.87
N SER A 49 -23.38 -13.50 -23.94
CA SER A 49 -24.57 -13.25 -23.11
C SER A 49 -24.38 -12.03 -22.19
N TRP A 50 -25.46 -11.35 -21.82
CA TRP A 50 -25.41 -10.20 -20.90
C TRP A 50 -24.77 -10.55 -19.54
N ARG A 51 -24.95 -11.79 -19.07
CA ARG A 51 -24.33 -12.30 -17.83
C ARG A 51 -22.80 -12.36 -17.94
N HIS A 52 -22.31 -12.81 -19.10
CA HIS A 52 -20.87 -12.82 -19.39
C HIS A 52 -20.28 -11.41 -19.40
N LYS A 53 -20.98 -10.45 -20.01
CA LYS A 53 -20.56 -9.04 -20.00
C LYS A 53 -20.58 -8.44 -18.59
N CYS A 54 -21.62 -8.69 -17.80
CA CYS A 54 -21.68 -8.24 -16.40
C CYS A 54 -20.54 -8.81 -15.56
N ALA A 55 -20.24 -10.11 -15.69
CA ALA A 55 -19.11 -10.73 -15.00
C ALA A 55 -17.77 -10.10 -15.43
N ALA A 56 -17.62 -9.79 -16.71
CA ALA A 56 -16.43 -9.10 -17.22
C ALA A 56 -16.27 -7.69 -16.65
N TYR A 57 -17.35 -6.90 -16.57
CA TYR A 57 -17.32 -5.59 -15.92
C TYR A 57 -16.93 -5.70 -14.44
N VAL A 58 -17.48 -6.66 -13.70
CA VAL A 58 -17.11 -6.89 -12.30
C VAL A 58 -15.65 -7.30 -12.17
N LEU A 59 -15.14 -8.16 -13.06
CA LEU A 59 -13.75 -8.58 -13.04
C LEU A 59 -12.80 -7.41 -13.34
N ALA A 60 -13.15 -6.54 -14.28
CA ALA A 60 -12.39 -5.34 -14.65
C ALA A 60 -12.23 -4.35 -13.48
N LEU A 61 -13.15 -4.36 -12.51
CA LEU A 61 -13.02 -3.58 -11.27
C LEU A 61 -11.93 -4.09 -10.32
N ARG A 62 -11.42 -5.30 -10.54
CA ARG A 62 -10.48 -6.01 -9.66
C ARG A 62 -10.97 -6.05 -8.20
N PRO A 63 -12.11 -6.70 -7.90
CA PRO A 63 -12.74 -6.64 -6.58
C PRO A 63 -11.84 -7.14 -5.44
N TRP A 64 -10.88 -8.01 -5.76
CA TRP A 64 -9.87 -8.48 -4.81
C TRP A 64 -9.02 -7.34 -4.23
N SER A 65 -8.93 -6.19 -4.90
CA SER A 65 -8.20 -5.00 -4.44
C SER A 65 -9.01 -4.09 -3.51
N PHE A 66 -10.34 -4.24 -3.45
CA PHE A 66 -11.22 -3.30 -2.73
C PHE A 66 -11.03 -3.25 -1.22
N SER A 67 -10.35 -4.24 -0.63
CA SER A 67 -9.91 -4.17 0.77
C SER A 67 -9.02 -2.95 1.04
N ALA A 68 -8.19 -2.56 0.07
CA ALA A 68 -7.31 -1.40 0.14
C ALA A 68 -8.07 -0.09 0.37
N SER A 69 -9.30 0.05 -0.12
CA SER A 69 -10.16 1.23 0.10
C SER A 69 -11.13 1.08 1.26
N LEU A 70 -11.73 -0.10 1.41
CA LEU A 70 -12.78 -0.32 2.41
C LEU A 70 -12.24 -0.33 3.83
N THR A 71 -11.07 -0.93 4.05
CA THR A 71 -10.48 -1.00 5.40
C THR A 71 -10.05 0.38 5.92
N PRO A 72 -9.44 1.29 5.13
CA PRO A 72 -9.25 2.69 5.52
C PRO A 72 -10.54 3.45 5.85
N VAL A 73 -11.60 3.27 5.06
CA VAL A 73 -12.89 3.95 5.31
C VAL A 73 -13.49 3.48 6.64
N ALA A 74 -13.48 2.17 6.87
CA ALA A 74 -13.93 1.58 8.12
C ALA A 74 -13.06 2.05 9.31
N LEU A 75 -11.74 2.16 9.13
CA LEU A 75 -10.83 2.68 10.14
C LEU A 75 -11.12 4.15 10.47
N GLY A 76 -11.24 5.02 9.46
CA GLY A 76 -11.56 6.44 9.67
C GLY A 76 -12.88 6.62 10.43
N SER A 77 -13.89 5.83 10.08
CA SER A 77 -15.19 5.85 10.75
C SER A 77 -15.13 5.27 12.18
N ALA A 78 -14.36 4.21 12.40
CA ALA A 78 -14.13 3.68 13.74
C ALA A 78 -13.40 4.68 14.63
N LEU A 79 -12.39 5.39 14.11
CA LEU A 79 -11.70 6.46 14.83
C LEU A 79 -12.65 7.61 15.18
N ALA A 80 -13.55 7.99 14.27
CA ALA A 80 -14.58 8.99 14.54
C ALA A 80 -15.53 8.53 15.66
N TYR A 81 -16.01 7.29 15.59
CA TYR A 81 -16.79 6.67 16.66
C TYR A 81 -16.05 6.70 18.00
N ARG A 82 -14.75 6.45 17.99
CA ARG A 82 -13.92 6.50 19.20
C ARG A 82 -13.70 7.90 19.76
N ALA A 83 -13.77 8.93 18.93
CA ALA A 83 -13.60 10.32 19.34
C ALA A 83 -14.91 10.93 19.86
N GLU A 84 -16.02 10.71 19.15
CA GLU A 84 -17.31 11.37 19.42
C GLU A 84 -18.35 10.45 20.09
N GLY A 85 -18.06 9.15 20.24
CA GLY A 85 -18.98 8.17 20.86
C GLY A 85 -20.19 7.80 19.99
N THR A 86 -20.31 8.39 18.81
CA THR A 86 -21.42 8.19 17.87
C THR A 86 -20.89 7.86 16.48
N LEU A 87 -21.66 7.09 15.72
CA LEU A 87 -21.36 6.71 14.34
C LEU A 87 -22.63 6.84 13.52
N ASP A 88 -22.57 7.57 12.41
CA ASP A 88 -23.67 7.60 11.45
C ASP A 88 -23.43 6.52 10.36
N PRO A 89 -24.27 5.48 10.28
CA PRO A 89 -24.13 4.43 9.28
C PRO A 89 -24.34 4.91 7.84
N GLY A 90 -25.16 5.95 7.63
CA GLY A 90 -25.38 6.58 6.33
C GLY A 90 -24.14 7.31 5.84
N LEU A 91 -23.46 8.04 6.72
CA LEU A 91 -22.17 8.68 6.40
C LEU A 91 -21.06 7.66 6.13
N LEU A 92 -21.03 6.54 6.87
CA LEU A 92 -20.11 5.43 6.62
C LEU A 92 -20.37 4.80 5.25
N LEU A 93 -21.62 4.47 4.94
CA LEU A 93 -22.01 3.87 3.67
C LEU A 93 -21.74 4.83 2.50
N GLY A 94 -22.10 6.10 2.64
CA GLY A 94 -21.82 7.13 1.64
C GLY A 94 -20.31 7.29 1.38
N SER A 95 -19.50 7.27 2.45
CA SER A 95 -18.03 7.31 2.33
C SER A 95 -17.49 6.07 1.62
N ALA A 96 -17.99 4.88 1.97
CA ALA A 96 -17.58 3.62 1.37
C ALA A 96 -17.91 3.58 -0.13
N VAL A 97 -19.12 3.97 -0.53
CA VAL A 97 -19.53 4.05 -1.94
C VAL A 97 -18.70 5.07 -2.70
N THR A 98 -18.48 6.26 -2.12
CA THR A 98 -17.67 7.32 -2.74
C THR A 98 -16.25 6.84 -3.04
N VAL A 99 -15.56 6.28 -2.05
CA VAL A 99 -14.16 5.82 -2.21
C VAL A 99 -14.08 4.59 -3.11
N LEU A 100 -15.02 3.64 -3.00
CA LEU A 100 -15.07 2.47 -3.88
C LEU A 100 -15.31 2.84 -5.35
N ALA A 101 -16.19 3.80 -5.61
CA ALA A 101 -16.47 4.25 -6.97
C ALA A 101 -15.22 4.87 -7.60
N VAL A 102 -14.52 5.74 -6.86
CA VAL A 102 -13.25 6.34 -7.33
C VAL A 102 -12.15 5.29 -7.51
N HIS A 103 -12.01 4.33 -6.60
CA HIS A 103 -11.06 3.22 -6.73
C HIS A 103 -11.37 2.35 -7.95
N GLY A 104 -12.62 1.92 -8.11
CA GLY A 104 -13.07 1.14 -9.26
C GLY A 104 -12.84 1.87 -10.58
N ALA A 105 -13.13 3.17 -10.64
CA ALA A 105 -12.82 4.00 -11.79
C ALA A 105 -11.31 4.03 -12.10
N GLY A 106 -10.46 4.20 -11.07
CA GLY A 106 -9.00 4.13 -11.22
C GLY A 106 -8.50 2.79 -11.76
N ASN A 107 -9.11 1.67 -11.33
CA ASN A 107 -8.79 0.35 -11.88
C ASN A 107 -9.13 0.24 -13.37
N LEU A 108 -10.27 0.78 -13.80
CA LEU A 108 -10.67 0.82 -15.22
C LEU A 108 -9.77 1.75 -16.04
N VAL A 109 -9.37 2.90 -15.47
CA VAL A 109 -8.38 3.80 -16.08
C VAL A 109 -7.04 3.07 -16.26
N ASN A 110 -6.58 2.32 -15.26
CA ASN A 110 -5.40 1.46 -15.38
C ASN A 110 -5.55 0.44 -16.53
N THR A 111 -6.66 -0.32 -16.58
CA THR A 111 -6.93 -1.28 -17.65
C THR A 111 -6.88 -0.63 -19.04
N TYR A 112 -7.50 0.55 -19.21
CA TYR A 112 -7.49 1.27 -20.48
C TYR A 112 -6.09 1.74 -20.88
N TYR A 113 -5.35 2.40 -19.98
CA TYR A 113 -4.05 2.96 -20.31
C TYR A 113 -2.98 1.88 -20.50
N ASP A 114 -2.97 0.83 -19.69
CA ASP A 114 -2.05 -0.31 -19.86
C ASP A 114 -2.29 -1.01 -21.21
N PHE A 115 -3.55 -1.21 -21.61
CA PHE A 115 -3.88 -1.71 -22.94
C PHE A 115 -3.45 -0.75 -24.07
N SER A 116 -3.79 0.54 -23.97
CA SER A 116 -3.49 1.54 -25.01
C SER A 116 -2.00 1.73 -25.27
N LYS A 117 -1.17 1.50 -24.25
CA LYS A 117 0.29 1.59 -24.32
C LYS A 117 0.95 0.25 -24.69
N GLY A 118 0.17 -0.81 -24.91
CA GLY A 118 0.68 -2.14 -25.26
C GLY A 118 1.40 -2.86 -24.11
N ILE A 119 1.12 -2.46 -22.86
CA ILE A 119 1.69 -3.06 -21.65
C ILE A 119 0.99 -4.37 -21.34
N ASP A 120 -0.34 -4.39 -21.45
CA ASP A 120 -1.12 -5.60 -21.25
C ASP A 120 -1.02 -6.56 -22.45
N HIS A 121 -0.76 -7.84 -22.15
CA HIS A 121 -0.57 -8.91 -23.12
C HIS A 121 -1.20 -10.23 -22.63
N LYS A 122 -1.15 -11.31 -23.43
CA LYS A 122 -1.83 -12.59 -23.12
C LYS A 122 -1.39 -13.26 -21.82
N LYS A 123 -0.24 -12.88 -21.26
CA LYS A 123 0.27 -13.37 -19.97
C LYS A 123 -0.01 -12.41 -18.80
N SER A 124 -0.64 -11.26 -19.05
CA SER A 124 -0.99 -10.29 -18.00
C SER A 124 -2.12 -10.84 -17.13
N ASP A 125 -2.19 -10.34 -15.90
CA ASP A 125 -3.28 -10.67 -14.97
C ASP A 125 -4.61 -10.08 -15.45
N ASP A 126 -4.58 -8.85 -15.96
CA ASP A 126 -5.72 -8.24 -16.62
C ASP A 126 -5.68 -8.51 -18.12
N ARG A 127 -6.67 -9.26 -18.60
CA ARG A 127 -6.83 -9.63 -20.00
C ARG A 127 -8.12 -9.09 -20.60
N THR A 128 -8.83 -8.23 -19.88
CA THR A 128 -10.19 -7.79 -20.22
C THR A 128 -10.27 -7.21 -21.63
N LEU A 129 -9.33 -6.34 -21.98
CA LEU A 129 -9.24 -5.72 -23.31
C LEU A 129 -8.41 -6.56 -24.30
N VAL A 130 -7.35 -7.23 -23.82
CA VAL A 130 -6.46 -8.08 -24.64
C VAL A 130 -7.21 -9.29 -25.25
N ASP A 131 -8.16 -9.84 -24.51
CA ASP A 131 -9.01 -10.94 -24.95
C ASP A 131 -10.31 -10.48 -25.61
N GLN A 132 -10.49 -9.15 -25.82
CA GLN A 132 -11.68 -8.57 -26.44
C GLN A 132 -12.99 -8.93 -25.70
N ILE A 133 -12.89 -9.21 -24.39
CA ILE A 133 -14.06 -9.51 -23.55
C ILE A 133 -14.93 -8.26 -23.41
N LEU A 134 -14.27 -7.10 -23.22
CA LEU A 134 -14.86 -5.77 -23.33
C LEU A 134 -14.12 -4.96 -24.39
N GLN A 135 -14.80 -3.97 -24.97
CA GLN A 135 -14.18 -3.00 -25.85
C GLN A 135 -13.59 -1.84 -25.04
N PRO A 136 -12.57 -1.11 -25.54
CA PRO A 136 -12.00 0.04 -24.82
C PRO A 136 -13.05 1.09 -24.42
N GLN A 137 -14.05 1.32 -25.29
CA GLN A 137 -15.17 2.22 -25.02
C GLN A 137 -16.03 1.78 -23.83
N ASP A 138 -16.16 0.47 -23.59
CA ASP A 138 -16.96 -0.09 -22.50
C ASP A 138 -16.30 0.24 -21.16
N VAL A 139 -14.97 0.05 -21.08
CA VAL A 139 -14.15 0.37 -19.90
C VAL A 139 -14.15 1.88 -19.62
N VAL A 140 -14.00 2.72 -20.65
CA VAL A 140 -14.04 4.18 -20.50
C VAL A 140 -15.41 4.66 -20.01
N ARG A 141 -16.51 4.21 -20.63
CA ARG A 141 -17.87 4.60 -20.22
C ARG A 141 -18.16 4.16 -18.78
N PHE A 142 -17.71 2.97 -18.41
CA PHE A 142 -17.89 2.48 -17.05
C PHE A 142 -17.03 3.25 -16.03
N GLY A 143 -15.80 3.63 -16.39
CA GLY A 143 -14.97 4.51 -15.57
C GLY A 143 -15.60 5.89 -15.35
N VAL A 144 -16.12 6.52 -16.40
CA VAL A 144 -16.85 7.80 -16.32
C VAL A 144 -18.09 7.66 -15.45
N PHE A 145 -18.86 6.58 -15.61
CA PHE A 145 -20.01 6.29 -14.76
C PHE A 145 -19.61 6.22 -13.28
N LEU A 146 -18.55 5.48 -12.95
CA LEU A 146 -18.09 5.36 -11.56
C LEU A 146 -17.54 6.68 -10.99
N TYR A 147 -16.78 7.46 -11.76
CA TYR A 147 -16.40 8.80 -11.32
C TYR A 147 -17.62 9.69 -11.08
N THR A 148 -18.63 9.61 -11.93
CA THR A 148 -19.89 10.37 -11.76
C THR A 148 -20.62 9.96 -10.47
N VAL A 149 -20.75 8.65 -10.21
CA VAL A 149 -21.31 8.14 -8.95
C VAL A 149 -20.51 8.65 -7.76
N GLY A 150 -19.17 8.58 -7.83
CA GLY A 150 -18.29 9.10 -6.79
C GLY A 150 -18.53 10.60 -6.52
N CYS A 151 -18.66 11.42 -7.57
CA CYS A 151 -18.90 12.86 -7.45
C CYS A 151 -20.28 13.16 -6.84
N ILE A 152 -21.32 12.43 -7.26
CA ILE A 152 -22.68 12.60 -6.72
C ILE A 152 -22.71 12.22 -5.24
N CYS A 153 -22.11 11.09 -4.86
CA CYS A 153 -22.04 10.67 -3.47
C CYS A 153 -21.22 11.66 -2.62
N ALA A 154 -20.08 12.14 -3.12
CA ALA A 154 -19.28 13.16 -2.45
C ALA A 154 -20.08 14.46 -2.25
N ALA A 155 -20.80 14.94 -3.28
CA ALA A 155 -21.66 16.12 -3.18
C ALA A 155 -22.78 15.93 -2.14
N GLY A 156 -23.37 14.74 -2.07
CA GLY A 156 -24.35 14.38 -1.03
C GLY A 156 -23.75 14.43 0.38
N LEU A 157 -22.54 13.88 0.56
CA LEU A 157 -21.80 13.98 1.82
C LEU A 157 -21.46 15.44 2.18
N TYR A 158 -21.16 16.28 1.20
CA TYR A 158 -20.87 17.70 1.43
C TYR A 158 -22.10 18.47 1.89
N ALA A 159 -23.28 18.13 1.33
CA ALA A 159 -24.53 18.80 1.68
C ALA A 159 -24.94 18.56 3.15
N VAL A 160 -24.51 17.45 3.74
CA VAL A 160 -24.83 17.07 5.13
C VAL A 160 -23.68 17.32 6.11
N SER A 161 -22.45 17.54 5.63
CA SER A 161 -21.29 17.74 6.48
C SER A 161 -21.23 19.17 7.04
N THR A 162 -20.82 19.30 8.30
CA THR A 162 -20.51 20.60 8.93
C THR A 162 -19.10 21.08 8.63
N LEU A 163 -18.26 20.25 8.01
CA LEU A 163 -16.91 20.62 7.61
C LEU A 163 -16.96 21.59 6.42
N LYS A 164 -16.08 22.61 6.44
CA LYS A 164 -15.92 23.53 5.32
C LYS A 164 -15.66 22.78 4.01
N LEU A 165 -16.45 23.10 2.98
CA LEU A 165 -16.42 22.46 1.65
C LEU A 165 -15.00 22.33 1.09
N GLU A 166 -14.20 23.39 1.18
CA GLU A 166 -12.82 23.44 0.65
C GLU A 166 -11.91 22.32 1.18
N HIS A 167 -12.06 21.92 2.45
CA HIS A 167 -11.23 20.91 3.07
C HIS A 167 -11.62 19.51 2.60
N LEU A 168 -12.92 19.24 2.58
CA LEU A 168 -13.43 17.93 2.18
C LEU A 168 -13.27 17.71 0.67
N ALA A 169 -13.49 18.77 -0.11
CA ALA A 169 -13.21 18.81 -1.54
C ALA A 169 -11.73 18.56 -1.83
N LEU A 170 -10.79 19.17 -1.10
CA LEU A 170 -9.36 18.94 -1.28
C LEU A 170 -8.99 17.46 -1.09
N ILE A 171 -9.50 16.82 -0.04
CA ILE A 171 -9.22 15.40 0.24
C ILE A 171 -9.80 14.52 -0.88
N TYR A 172 -11.06 14.76 -1.25
CA TYR A 172 -11.75 14.00 -2.29
C TYR A 172 -11.10 14.16 -3.66
N PHE A 173 -10.88 15.39 -4.12
CA PHE A 173 -10.25 15.65 -5.42
C PHE A 173 -8.79 15.21 -5.44
N GLY A 174 -8.09 15.22 -4.29
CA GLY A 174 -6.79 14.58 -4.13
C GLY A 174 -6.84 13.09 -4.47
N GLY A 175 -7.79 12.34 -3.90
CA GLY A 175 -8.00 10.92 -4.21
C GLY A 175 -8.47 10.66 -5.64
N LEU A 176 -9.45 11.43 -6.12
CA LEU A 176 -9.97 11.33 -7.49
C LEU A 176 -8.87 11.59 -8.52
N SER A 177 -8.14 12.70 -8.39
CA SER A 177 -7.04 13.04 -9.29
C SER A 177 -5.93 12.00 -9.23
N SER A 178 -5.61 11.50 -8.04
CA SER A 178 -4.60 10.44 -7.86
C SER A 178 -5.00 9.16 -8.58
N SER A 179 -6.27 8.76 -8.51
CA SER A 179 -6.77 7.56 -9.21
C SER A 179 -6.62 7.65 -10.72
N PHE A 180 -6.81 8.83 -11.31
CA PHE A 180 -6.63 9.04 -12.75
C PHE A 180 -5.15 9.19 -13.11
N LEU A 181 -4.41 10.06 -12.41
CA LEU A 181 -3.01 10.38 -12.71
C LEU A 181 -2.05 9.22 -12.44
N TYR A 182 -2.49 8.19 -11.72
CA TYR A 182 -1.72 6.98 -11.47
C TYR A 182 -1.27 6.32 -12.78
N THR A 183 -2.16 6.19 -13.77
CA THR A 183 -1.83 5.66 -15.11
C THR A 183 -2.16 6.64 -16.24
N GLY A 184 -3.21 7.45 -16.09
CA GLY A 184 -3.56 8.52 -17.01
C GLY A 184 -2.67 9.76 -16.85
N GLY A 185 -2.67 10.62 -17.87
CA GLY A 185 -1.90 11.87 -17.87
C GLY A 185 -0.41 11.63 -17.65
N ILE A 186 0.13 12.12 -16.52
CA ILE A 186 1.54 11.95 -16.15
C ILE A 186 1.90 10.47 -16.01
N GLY A 187 0.97 9.64 -15.52
CA GLY A 187 1.14 8.21 -15.32
C GLY A 187 2.21 7.91 -14.27
N PHE A 188 1.94 8.24 -13.01
CA PHE A 188 2.88 8.07 -11.89
C PHE A 188 3.42 6.64 -11.73
N LYS A 189 2.60 5.63 -12.05
CA LYS A 189 3.00 4.21 -12.16
C LYS A 189 4.24 4.05 -13.05
N TYR A 190 4.29 4.78 -14.15
CA TYR A 190 5.30 4.59 -15.19
C TYR A 190 6.65 5.27 -14.91
N VAL A 191 6.71 6.08 -13.84
CA VAL A 191 7.88 6.90 -13.48
C VAL A 191 8.29 6.72 -12.02
N ALA A 192 8.04 5.53 -11.45
CA ALA A 192 8.38 5.11 -10.09
C ALA A 192 7.82 5.98 -8.96
N LEU A 193 6.72 6.70 -9.24
CA LEU A 193 5.98 7.48 -8.25
C LEU A 193 4.67 6.80 -7.83
N GLY A 194 4.33 5.64 -8.42
CA GLY A 194 3.12 4.89 -8.14
C GLY A 194 2.98 4.51 -6.66
N ASP A 195 4.04 3.94 -6.07
CA ASP A 195 4.11 3.52 -4.67
C ASP A 195 3.80 4.68 -3.70
N VAL A 196 4.32 5.88 -3.99
CA VAL A 196 4.05 7.09 -3.19
C VAL A 196 2.58 7.51 -3.31
N VAL A 197 2.02 7.48 -4.52
CA VAL A 197 0.62 7.84 -4.77
C VAL A 197 -0.32 6.88 -4.03
N ILE A 198 -0.04 5.57 -4.06
CA ILE A 198 -0.87 4.55 -3.40
C ILE A 198 -0.78 4.68 -1.88
N LEU A 199 0.42 4.87 -1.31
CA LEU A 199 0.60 5.14 0.12
C LEU A 199 -0.21 6.35 0.60
N ILE A 200 -0.19 7.45 -0.14
CA ILE A 200 -0.92 8.68 0.23
C ILE A 200 -2.43 8.50 0.07
N THR A 201 -2.87 7.86 -1.01
CA THR A 201 -4.30 7.76 -1.36
C THR A 201 -5.05 6.80 -0.44
N PHE A 202 -4.52 5.60 -0.25
CA PHE A 202 -5.19 4.58 0.55
C PHE A 202 -4.86 4.66 2.04
N GLY A 203 -3.77 5.34 2.41
CA GLY A 203 -3.48 5.66 3.80
C GLY A 203 -4.16 6.96 4.24
N PRO A 204 -3.42 8.09 4.29
CA PRO A 204 -3.93 9.38 4.71
C PRO A 204 -5.28 9.80 4.12
N LEU A 205 -5.42 9.84 2.79
CA LEU A 205 -6.60 10.46 2.17
C LEU A 205 -7.88 9.68 2.47
N ALA A 206 -7.89 8.36 2.28
CA ALA A 206 -9.08 7.54 2.52
C ALA A 206 -9.50 7.52 4.00
N VAL A 207 -8.55 7.38 4.93
CA VAL A 207 -8.84 7.41 6.39
C VAL A 207 -9.35 8.80 6.80
N MET A 208 -8.67 9.86 6.36
CA MET A 208 -9.05 11.23 6.70
C MET A 208 -10.40 11.61 6.13
N PHE A 209 -10.69 11.21 4.89
CA PHE A 209 -12.00 11.46 4.26
C PHE A 209 -13.13 10.87 5.11
N ALA A 210 -13.07 9.57 5.41
CA ALA A 210 -14.11 8.90 6.18
C ALA A 210 -14.24 9.46 7.61
N HIS A 211 -13.11 9.76 8.27
CA HIS A 211 -13.13 10.38 9.59
C HIS A 211 -13.75 11.78 9.56
N ALA A 212 -13.30 12.64 8.63
CA ALA A 212 -13.72 14.04 8.54
C ALA A 212 -15.22 14.18 8.20
N VAL A 213 -15.74 13.29 7.35
CA VAL A 213 -17.18 13.22 7.05
C VAL A 213 -17.99 12.95 8.32
N GLN A 214 -17.53 12.01 9.16
CA GLN A 214 -18.23 11.61 10.38
C GLN A 214 -18.18 12.70 11.47
N VAL A 215 -17.01 13.30 11.72
CA VAL A 215 -16.84 14.23 12.85
C VAL A 215 -17.11 15.69 12.49
N GLY A 216 -17.12 16.05 11.20
CA GLY A 216 -17.36 17.43 10.74
C GLY A 216 -16.20 18.41 10.94
N TYR A 217 -15.00 17.91 11.27
CA TYR A 217 -13.78 18.72 11.42
C TYR A 217 -12.53 17.93 10.98
N LEU A 218 -11.43 18.63 10.72
CA LEU A 218 -10.13 17.99 10.44
C LEU A 218 -9.35 17.73 11.73
N SER A 219 -8.84 16.50 11.86
CA SER A 219 -7.92 16.11 12.93
C SER A 219 -6.68 15.47 12.31
N VAL A 220 -5.50 15.75 12.86
CA VAL A 220 -4.24 15.12 12.40
C VAL A 220 -4.08 13.72 12.98
N SER A 221 -4.78 13.41 14.07
CA SER A 221 -4.63 12.13 14.78
C SER A 221 -4.84 10.89 13.90
N PRO A 222 -5.88 10.82 13.03
CA PRO A 222 -6.10 9.67 12.16
C PRO A 222 -4.94 9.33 11.22
N LEU A 223 -4.08 10.30 10.88
CA LEU A 223 -2.89 10.04 10.05
C LEU A 223 -1.93 9.05 10.70
N LEU A 224 -1.78 9.09 12.03
CA LEU A 224 -0.94 8.15 12.75
C LEU A 224 -1.50 6.72 12.66
N TYR A 225 -2.83 6.59 12.75
CA TYR A 225 -3.53 5.32 12.68
C TYR A 225 -3.62 4.77 11.25
N ALA A 226 -3.48 5.62 10.22
CA ALA A 226 -3.50 5.19 8.82
C ALA A 226 -2.24 4.39 8.43
N VAL A 227 -1.11 4.57 9.11
CA VAL A 227 0.20 4.02 8.71
C VAL A 227 0.18 2.49 8.52
N PRO A 228 -0.32 1.66 9.46
CA PRO A 228 -0.34 0.21 9.26
C PRO A 228 -1.11 -0.24 8.01
N LEU A 229 -2.25 0.40 7.71
CA LEU A 229 -3.05 0.08 6.52
C LEU A 229 -2.42 0.62 5.24
N ALA A 230 -1.77 1.78 5.29
CA ALA A 230 -1.02 2.34 4.16
C ALA A 230 0.10 1.37 3.74
N LEU A 231 0.92 0.92 4.70
CA LEU A 231 2.01 -0.03 4.47
C LEU A 231 1.48 -1.38 3.97
N SER A 232 0.39 -1.89 4.56
CA SER A 232 -0.22 -3.14 4.13
C SER A 232 -0.83 -3.04 2.72
N THR A 233 -1.39 -1.89 2.34
CA THR A 233 -1.89 -1.64 0.99
C THR A 233 -0.74 -1.55 0.00
N GLU A 234 0.34 -0.87 0.38
CA GLU A 234 1.51 -0.78 -0.47
C GLU A 234 2.20 -2.13 -0.67
N ALA A 235 2.14 -3.05 0.31
CA ALA A 235 2.58 -4.42 0.10
C ALA A 235 1.83 -5.12 -1.06
N ILE A 236 0.54 -4.80 -1.26
CA ILE A 236 -0.25 -5.33 -2.39
C ILE A 236 0.35 -4.81 -3.69
N LEU A 237 0.49 -3.48 -3.82
CA LEU A 237 1.02 -2.85 -5.03
C LEU A 237 2.45 -3.29 -5.33
N HIS A 238 3.33 -3.21 -4.34
CA HIS A 238 4.74 -3.54 -4.52
C HIS A 238 4.92 -5.02 -4.93
N SER A 239 4.09 -5.92 -4.41
CA SER A 239 4.07 -7.32 -4.87
C SER A 239 3.60 -7.48 -6.31
N ASN A 240 2.65 -6.64 -6.75
CA ASN A 240 2.20 -6.58 -8.15
C ASN A 240 3.32 -6.08 -9.06
N ASN A 241 3.95 -4.95 -8.71
CA ASN A 241 5.07 -4.37 -9.46
C ASN A 241 6.28 -5.32 -9.52
N THR A 242 6.49 -6.15 -8.48
CA THR A 242 7.57 -7.15 -8.48
C THR A 242 7.26 -8.34 -9.37
N ARG A 243 6.01 -8.83 -9.36
CA ARG A 243 5.56 -9.90 -10.26
C ARG A 243 5.75 -9.51 -11.72
N ASP A 244 5.43 -8.25 -12.05
CA ASP A 244 5.40 -7.73 -13.42
C ASP A 244 6.71 -7.03 -13.81
N MET A 245 7.75 -7.11 -12.97
CA MET A 245 9.01 -6.36 -13.13
C MET A 245 9.67 -6.54 -14.51
N GLU A 246 9.67 -7.76 -15.03
CA GLU A 246 10.32 -8.06 -16.31
C GLU A 246 9.48 -7.60 -17.51
N SER A 247 8.15 -7.80 -17.48
CA SER A 247 7.25 -7.30 -18.53
C SER A 247 7.20 -5.77 -18.56
N ASP A 248 7.17 -5.14 -17.38
CA ASP A 248 7.17 -3.67 -17.26
C ASP A 248 8.49 -3.09 -17.79
N ARG A 249 9.64 -3.72 -17.48
CA ARG A 249 10.93 -3.30 -18.02
C ARG A 249 10.95 -3.38 -19.55
N GLN A 250 10.40 -4.44 -20.14
CA GLN A 250 10.33 -4.60 -21.60
C GLN A 250 9.43 -3.55 -22.25
N ALA A 251 8.39 -3.09 -21.54
CA ALA A 251 7.51 -2.01 -21.96
C ALA A 251 8.10 -0.59 -21.73
N GLY A 252 9.34 -0.47 -21.23
CA GLY A 252 10.00 0.80 -20.95
C GLY A 252 9.45 1.52 -19.70
N ILE A 253 8.72 0.81 -18.85
CA ILE A 253 8.19 1.31 -17.58
C ILE A 253 9.27 1.23 -16.51
N VAL A 254 9.29 2.22 -15.62
CA VAL A 254 10.15 2.22 -14.45
C VAL A 254 9.27 2.26 -13.20
N THR A 255 9.13 1.13 -12.50
CA THR A 255 8.50 1.05 -11.18
C THR A 255 9.55 1.14 -10.07
N LEU A 256 9.14 1.40 -8.81
CA LEU A 256 10.06 1.38 -7.69
C LEU A 256 10.76 0.02 -7.55
N ALA A 257 10.02 -1.07 -7.74
CA ALA A 257 10.55 -2.43 -7.74
C ALA A 257 11.65 -2.64 -8.80
N ILE A 258 11.52 -2.06 -9.99
CA ILE A 258 12.56 -2.07 -11.03
C ILE A 258 13.78 -1.24 -10.59
N LEU A 259 13.57 -0.05 -10.02
CA LEU A 259 14.64 0.87 -9.63
C LEU A 259 15.54 0.30 -8.54
N ILE A 260 14.95 -0.31 -7.51
CA ILE A 260 15.71 -0.88 -6.38
C ILE A 260 16.21 -2.30 -6.69
N GLY A 261 15.66 -2.95 -7.70
CA GLY A 261 16.03 -4.30 -8.12
C GLY A 261 15.49 -5.42 -7.21
N PRO A 262 15.67 -6.69 -7.60
CA PRO A 262 15.01 -7.84 -6.95
C PRO A 262 15.30 -8.00 -5.45
N THR A 263 16.56 -7.81 -5.05
CA THR A 263 16.99 -7.98 -3.65
C THR A 263 16.34 -6.94 -2.74
N PHE A 264 16.44 -5.66 -3.08
CA PHE A 264 15.82 -4.60 -2.29
C PHE A 264 14.30 -4.61 -2.43
N SER A 265 13.76 -5.09 -3.54
CA SER A 265 12.32 -5.33 -3.66
C SER A 265 11.82 -6.35 -2.65
N TYR A 266 12.52 -7.46 -2.46
CA TYR A 266 12.20 -8.44 -1.42
C TYR A 266 12.31 -7.84 0.00
N ILE A 267 13.36 -7.05 0.28
CA ILE A 267 13.52 -6.36 1.57
C ILE A 267 12.35 -5.40 1.80
N LEU A 268 12.03 -4.56 0.82
CA LEU A 268 10.92 -3.61 0.90
C LEU A 268 9.60 -4.32 1.15
N TYR A 269 9.29 -5.37 0.39
CA TYR A 269 8.09 -6.18 0.61
C TYR A 269 8.01 -6.74 2.03
N THR A 270 9.12 -7.26 2.55
CA THR A 270 9.21 -7.80 3.92
C THR A 270 8.97 -6.69 4.96
N VAL A 271 9.55 -5.50 4.76
CA VAL A 271 9.32 -4.34 5.63
C VAL A 271 7.84 -3.93 5.60
N LEU A 272 7.24 -3.82 4.43
CA LEU A 272 5.83 -3.47 4.25
C LEU A 272 4.90 -4.50 4.93
N LEU A 273 5.26 -5.79 4.91
CA LEU A 273 4.50 -6.84 5.60
C LEU A 273 4.65 -6.78 7.13
N PHE A 274 5.88 -6.63 7.65
CA PHE A 274 6.15 -6.85 9.07
C PHE A 274 6.14 -5.59 9.94
N LEU A 275 6.40 -4.41 9.36
CA LEU A 275 6.37 -3.14 10.10
C LEU A 275 4.98 -2.83 10.73
N PRO A 276 3.83 -3.08 10.06
CA PRO A 276 2.52 -2.98 10.70
C PRO A 276 2.41 -3.77 12.01
N TYR A 277 2.94 -5.01 12.06
CA TYR A 277 2.89 -5.83 13.26
C TYR A 277 3.74 -5.27 14.39
N LEU A 278 4.91 -4.69 14.08
CA LEU A 278 5.70 -3.97 15.09
C LEU A 278 4.92 -2.80 15.69
N ILE A 279 4.22 -2.04 14.84
CA ILE A 279 3.34 -0.95 15.29
C ILE A 279 2.23 -1.50 16.20
N PHE A 280 1.56 -2.59 15.81
CA PHE A 280 0.51 -3.20 16.64
C PHE A 280 1.03 -3.73 17.98
N CYS A 281 2.23 -4.33 18.04
CA CYS A 281 2.87 -4.72 19.29
C CYS A 281 3.12 -3.51 20.22
N VAL A 282 3.61 -2.40 19.67
CA VAL A 282 3.79 -1.15 20.44
C VAL A 282 2.44 -0.62 20.92
N LEU A 283 1.43 -0.60 20.06
CA LEU A 283 0.10 -0.12 20.43
C LEU A 283 -0.56 -1.01 21.51
N ALA A 284 -0.39 -2.33 21.41
CA ALA A 284 -0.95 -3.29 22.35
C ALA A 284 -0.32 -3.20 23.75
N THR A 285 1.00 -3.03 23.80
CA THR A 285 1.77 -2.97 25.06
C THR A 285 1.69 -1.60 25.73
N ARG A 286 1.57 -0.51 24.97
CA ARG A 286 1.55 0.86 25.51
C ARG A 286 0.17 1.40 25.81
N TYR A 287 -0.87 0.96 25.10
CA TYR A 287 -2.19 1.60 25.14
C TYR A 287 -3.32 0.63 25.49
N THR A 288 -3.55 -0.40 24.67
CA THR A 288 -4.64 -1.36 24.94
C THR A 288 -4.44 -2.70 24.23
N ILE A 289 -4.66 -3.79 24.96
CA ILE A 289 -4.51 -5.16 24.46
C ILE A 289 -5.38 -5.47 23.22
N SER A 290 -6.48 -4.75 23.02
CA SER A 290 -7.32 -4.88 21.82
C SER A 290 -6.55 -4.59 20.51
N MET A 291 -5.48 -3.79 20.56
CA MET A 291 -4.58 -3.56 19.42
C MET A 291 -3.73 -4.79 19.04
N ALA A 292 -3.76 -5.86 19.84
CA ALA A 292 -3.11 -7.12 19.50
C ALA A 292 -3.93 -7.98 18.52
N LEU A 293 -5.22 -7.65 18.26
CA LEU A 293 -6.07 -8.45 17.36
C LEU A 293 -5.47 -8.64 15.95
N PRO A 294 -4.88 -7.61 15.29
CA PRO A 294 -4.21 -7.81 14.00
C PRO A 294 -3.07 -8.82 14.04
N LEU A 295 -2.44 -9.08 15.20
CA LEU A 295 -1.34 -10.04 15.32
C LEU A 295 -1.80 -11.48 15.01
N LEU A 296 -3.10 -11.77 15.06
CA LEU A 296 -3.66 -13.06 14.68
C LEU A 296 -3.39 -13.42 13.20
N THR A 297 -3.09 -12.44 12.34
CA THR A 297 -2.78 -12.69 10.92
C THR A 297 -1.30 -12.93 10.62
N ILE A 298 -0.42 -12.90 11.63
CA ILE A 298 1.04 -13.14 11.46
C ILE A 298 1.38 -14.42 10.68
N PRO A 299 0.73 -15.58 10.91
CA PRO A 299 1.04 -16.79 10.15
C PRO A 299 0.86 -16.61 8.63
N MET A 300 -0.10 -15.80 8.21
CA MET A 300 -0.31 -15.48 6.79
C MET A 300 0.82 -14.60 6.24
N ALA A 301 1.32 -13.65 7.02
CA ALA A 301 2.45 -12.79 6.62
C ALA A 301 3.73 -13.61 6.40
N PHE A 302 4.06 -14.55 7.30
CA PHE A 302 5.19 -15.47 7.10
C PHE A 302 5.01 -16.38 5.88
N SER A 303 3.78 -16.86 5.64
CA SER A 303 3.49 -17.65 4.44
C SER A 303 3.70 -16.85 3.14
N LEU A 304 3.31 -15.58 3.13
CA LEU A 304 3.49 -14.65 2.01
C LEU A 304 4.95 -14.30 1.78
N GLU A 305 5.68 -13.98 2.85
CA GLU A 305 7.11 -13.69 2.80
C GLU A 305 7.88 -14.88 2.21
N ARG A 306 7.62 -16.11 2.70
CA ARG A 306 8.24 -17.33 2.17
C ARG A 306 7.99 -17.52 0.67
N GLN A 307 6.75 -17.28 0.21
CA GLN A 307 6.39 -17.36 -1.21
C GLN A 307 7.11 -16.32 -2.07
N PHE A 308 7.24 -15.09 -1.53
CA PHE A 308 7.95 -14.01 -2.20
C PHE A 308 9.44 -14.33 -2.31
N ARG A 309 10.05 -14.83 -1.24
CA ARG A 309 11.45 -15.28 -1.21
C ARG A 309 11.71 -16.39 -2.21
N SER A 310 10.78 -17.33 -2.37
CA SER A 310 10.86 -18.39 -3.38
C SER A 310 10.49 -17.93 -4.79
N GLN A 311 10.31 -16.62 -5.02
CA GLN A 311 9.96 -16.01 -6.30
C GLN A 311 8.66 -16.55 -6.93
N SER A 312 7.73 -17.03 -6.11
CA SER A 312 6.44 -17.56 -6.56
C SER A 312 5.39 -16.45 -6.57
N PHE A 313 5.52 -15.49 -7.49
CA PHE A 313 4.77 -14.23 -7.46
C PHE A 313 3.31 -14.32 -7.94
N SER A 314 2.92 -15.37 -8.66
CA SER A 314 1.66 -15.45 -9.43
C SER A 314 0.41 -15.02 -8.66
N LYS A 315 0.24 -15.47 -7.41
CA LYS A 315 -0.96 -15.18 -6.58
C LYS A 315 -0.66 -14.32 -5.35
N ILE A 316 0.55 -13.75 -5.26
CA ILE A 316 0.95 -12.97 -4.09
C ILE A 316 0.08 -11.72 -3.92
N PRO A 317 -0.17 -10.88 -4.96
CA PRO A 317 -0.98 -9.67 -4.79
C PRO A 317 -2.37 -9.94 -4.20
N GLN A 318 -3.07 -10.96 -4.70
CA GLN A 318 -4.41 -11.32 -4.23
C GLN A 318 -4.37 -11.90 -2.80
N ARG A 319 -3.34 -12.69 -2.46
CA ARG A 319 -3.17 -13.21 -1.08
C ARG A 319 -2.77 -12.10 -0.10
N THR A 320 -1.97 -11.13 -0.53
CA THR A 320 -1.61 -9.94 0.26
C THR A 320 -2.83 -9.04 0.45
N ALA A 321 -3.70 -8.90 -0.54
CA ALA A 321 -4.97 -8.18 -0.41
C ALA A 321 -5.93 -8.87 0.57
N LYS A 322 -5.95 -10.21 0.60
CA LYS A 322 -6.67 -10.98 1.64
C LYS A 322 -6.08 -10.76 3.03
N LEU A 323 -4.76 -10.72 3.17
CA LEU A 323 -4.12 -10.36 4.43
C LEU A 323 -4.51 -8.94 4.85
N ASN A 324 -4.44 -7.96 3.94
CA ASN A 324 -4.84 -6.58 4.19
C ASN A 324 -6.30 -6.48 4.68
N LEU A 325 -7.22 -7.22 4.07
CA LEU A 325 -8.61 -7.28 4.52
C LEU A 325 -8.71 -7.75 5.98
N LEU A 326 -8.12 -8.90 6.31
CA LEU A 326 -8.20 -9.47 7.66
C LEU A 326 -7.50 -8.60 8.70
N LEU A 327 -6.31 -8.09 8.36
CA LEU A 327 -5.56 -7.16 9.18
C LEU A 327 -6.39 -5.91 9.48
N GLY A 328 -7.01 -5.32 8.45
CA GLY A 328 -7.86 -4.14 8.57
C GLY A 328 -9.13 -4.39 9.39
N LEU A 329 -9.81 -5.53 9.18
CA LEU A 329 -10.97 -5.89 9.99
C LEU A 329 -10.61 -6.04 11.47
N PHE A 330 -9.56 -6.80 11.79
CA PHE A 330 -9.10 -6.93 13.18
C PHE A 330 -8.61 -5.61 13.76
N TYR A 331 -8.03 -4.74 12.96
CA TYR A 331 -7.61 -3.42 13.42
C TYR A 331 -8.80 -2.52 13.75
N VAL A 332 -9.82 -2.48 12.87
CA VAL A 332 -11.08 -1.77 13.11
C VAL A 332 -11.77 -2.29 14.37
N PHE A 333 -11.83 -3.61 14.55
CA PHE A 333 -12.35 -4.19 15.80
C PHE A 333 -11.50 -3.81 17.01
N GLY A 334 -10.17 -3.84 16.90
CA GLY A 334 -9.28 -3.39 17.96
C GLY A 334 -9.57 -1.94 18.37
N ILE A 335 -9.72 -1.04 17.40
CA ILE A 335 -10.03 0.38 17.65
C ILE A 335 -11.40 0.51 18.33
N THR A 336 -12.39 -0.22 17.84
CA THR A 336 -13.76 -0.18 18.36
C THR A 336 -13.84 -0.72 19.80
N LEU A 337 -13.06 -1.76 20.13
CA LEU A 337 -13.02 -2.41 21.45
C LEU A 337 -12.09 -1.73 22.47
N ALA A 338 -11.27 -0.75 22.05
CA ALA A 338 -10.39 -0.04 22.96
C ALA A 338 -11.19 0.59 24.13
N PRO A 339 -10.66 0.69 25.37
CA PRO A 339 -11.32 1.47 26.41
C PRO A 339 -11.37 2.95 26.03
N ALA A 340 -12.39 3.69 26.52
CA ALA A 340 -12.48 5.14 26.31
C ALA A 340 -11.22 5.83 26.86
N GLY A 341 -10.67 6.80 26.11
CA GLY A 341 -9.43 7.50 26.48
C GLY A 341 -8.13 6.69 26.39
N ALA A 342 -8.17 5.39 26.08
CA ALA A 342 -6.96 4.57 25.97
C ALA A 342 -6.12 4.88 24.71
N LEU A 343 -6.75 5.43 23.67
CA LEU A 343 -6.09 5.70 22.39
C LEU A 343 -5.40 7.08 22.42
N PRO A 344 -4.10 7.16 22.09
CA PRO A 344 -3.35 8.42 22.16
C PRO A 344 -3.90 9.44 21.16
N LYS A 345 -4.05 10.70 21.61
CA LYS A 345 -4.37 11.85 20.76
C LYS A 345 -5.69 11.72 19.97
N LEU A 346 -6.55 10.73 20.25
CA LEU A 346 -7.97 10.82 19.91
C LEU A 346 -8.62 11.64 21.03
N GLY A 347 -8.89 12.92 20.74
CA GLY A 347 -9.49 13.82 21.73
C GLY A 347 -10.79 13.23 22.23
N PHE A 348 -10.85 12.92 23.52
CA PHE A 348 -12.10 12.65 24.20
C PHE A 348 -12.67 14.02 24.56
N LYS A 349 -13.83 14.39 24.00
CA LYS A 349 -14.67 15.43 24.64
C LYS A 349 -15.15 14.85 25.97
N ALA A 350 -14.32 14.92 27.00
CA ALA A 350 -14.78 14.67 28.36
C ALA A 350 -15.74 15.81 28.72
N ASN A 351 -17.01 15.46 28.95
CA ASN A 351 -18.03 16.19 29.71
C ASN A 351 -17.63 17.60 30.18
N MET A 352 -17.97 18.63 29.40
CA MET A 352 -18.28 19.98 29.93
C MET A 352 -19.75 20.00 30.36
N GLY A 353 -20.09 19.15 31.31
CA GLY A 353 -21.45 19.00 31.79
C GLY A 353 -21.43 18.41 33.18
N GLU A 354 -20.89 19.17 34.14
CA GLU A 354 -21.16 19.12 35.59
C GLU A 354 -20.13 20.00 36.33
N MET A 355 -20.24 21.32 36.16
CA MET A 355 -19.87 22.30 37.20
C MET A 355 -20.91 23.42 37.19
N HIS A 356 -22.16 23.04 37.43
CA HIS A 356 -23.17 23.94 37.94
C HIS A 356 -23.69 23.34 39.25
N GLY A 357 -23.35 23.98 40.36
CA GLY A 357 -23.80 23.60 41.69
C GLY A 357 -22.72 23.82 42.74
N GLY A 358 -22.67 25.03 43.32
CA GLY A 358 -21.82 25.31 44.47
C GLY A 358 -21.22 26.72 44.53
N GLY A 359 -21.93 27.74 44.03
CA GLY A 359 -21.64 29.13 44.37
C GLY A 359 -22.62 29.56 45.45
N GLU A 360 -22.25 29.41 46.72
CA GLU A 360 -22.93 30.12 47.81
C GLU A 360 -22.55 31.60 47.71
N ASP A 361 -23.58 32.43 47.66
CA ASP A 361 -23.49 33.88 47.78
C ASP A 361 -22.85 34.25 49.12
N VAL A 362 -21.71 34.95 49.09
CA VAL A 362 -21.28 35.79 50.22
C VAL A 362 -20.86 37.15 49.69
N SER A 363 -21.60 38.15 50.15
CA SER A 363 -21.50 39.55 49.82
C SER A 363 -20.14 40.14 50.15
N VAL A 364 -19.67 41.02 49.26
CA VAL A 364 -18.58 41.95 49.50
C VAL A 364 -19.02 42.96 50.56
N ALA A 365 -18.54 42.78 51.79
CA ALA A 365 -18.51 43.81 52.84
C ALA A 365 -17.31 43.54 53.76
N ASP A 366 -16.71 44.63 54.25
CA ASP A 366 -15.66 44.70 55.27
C ASP A 366 -14.19 44.59 54.81
N LEU A 367 -13.77 45.62 54.08
CA LEU A 367 -12.42 46.17 54.17
C LEU A 367 -12.45 47.29 55.22
N HIS A 368 -11.74 47.15 56.36
CA HIS A 368 -10.98 48.21 57.05
C HIS A 368 -10.34 47.74 58.38
N ALA A 369 -9.18 48.38 58.70
CA ALA A 369 -8.35 48.37 59.94
C ALA A 369 -7.17 47.35 59.97
N VAL A 370 -5.89 47.72 59.74
CA VAL A 370 -4.89 48.47 60.58
C VAL A 370 -4.54 47.68 61.86
N SER A 371 -3.32 47.27 62.25
CA SER A 371 -1.95 47.86 62.25
C SER A 371 -0.86 46.78 62.63
N PRO A 372 0.46 47.10 62.72
CA PRO A 372 1.62 46.20 62.58
C PRO A 372 2.43 45.88 63.88
N GLU A 373 3.60 45.25 63.70
CA GLU A 373 4.73 44.86 64.62
C GLU A 373 4.88 43.33 64.74
N ASP A 374 6.04 42.68 64.70
CA ASP A 374 7.39 43.08 65.14
C ASP A 374 8.51 42.25 64.45
N ARG A 375 9.75 42.68 64.70
CA ARG A 375 11.07 42.35 64.14
C ARG A 375 11.61 40.94 64.45
N GLY A 376 12.55 40.48 63.60
CA GLY A 376 13.92 40.20 64.10
C GLY A 376 14.56 38.81 63.88
N SER A 377 15.76 38.85 63.29
CA SER A 377 16.90 37.89 63.36
C SER A 377 16.81 36.62 62.50
N ARG A 378 17.68 36.40 61.48
CA ARG A 378 19.16 36.25 61.41
C ARG A 378 19.62 34.83 61.79
N THR A 379 20.02 34.04 60.79
CA THR A 379 21.22 33.17 60.85
C THR A 379 21.66 32.69 59.46
N LYS A 380 22.95 32.93 59.18
CA LYS A 380 23.77 32.32 58.11
C LYS A 380 24.45 31.07 58.68
N CYS A 381 24.76 30.09 57.83
CA CYS A 381 26.01 29.29 57.75
C CYS A 381 25.93 28.44 56.45
N THR A 382 26.74 28.66 55.39
CA THR A 382 28.13 28.18 55.14
C THR A 382 28.28 26.66 55.28
N GLY A 383 28.90 25.88 54.38
CA GLY A 383 29.72 26.09 53.18
C GLY A 383 29.92 24.72 52.48
N SER A 384 30.17 24.68 51.17
CA SER A 384 31.51 24.60 50.53
C SER A 384 31.96 23.16 50.20
N ASN A 385 32.08 22.84 48.89
CA ASN A 385 33.34 22.50 48.18
C ASN A 385 33.41 20.98 47.85
N LEU A 386 33.97 20.46 46.75
CA LEU A 386 34.83 20.99 45.69
C LEU A 386 34.82 20.04 44.46
N ALA A 387 35.28 20.57 43.32
CA ALA A 387 35.61 20.01 42.00
C ALA A 387 36.51 18.75 41.99
N ARG A 388 36.89 18.07 40.89
CA ARG A 388 37.33 18.47 39.53
C ARG A 388 37.83 17.21 38.79
N LYS A 389 37.65 17.06 37.47
CA LYS A 389 38.74 16.94 36.44
C LYS A 389 38.28 16.38 35.07
N LYS A 390 38.60 17.18 34.03
CA LYS A 390 38.78 16.81 32.62
C LYS A 390 40.14 16.12 32.38
N LYS A 391 40.29 15.36 31.28
CA LYS A 391 41.45 15.40 30.36
C LYS A 391 41.19 14.65 29.03
N ASN A 392 41.79 15.17 27.95
CA ASN A 392 41.74 14.77 26.54
C ASN A 392 42.85 13.77 26.14
N ALA A 393 42.60 12.92 25.11
CA ALA A 393 43.39 12.43 23.93
C ALA A 393 44.90 12.03 24.06
N PRO A 394 45.59 11.31 23.10
CA PRO A 394 45.27 10.99 21.69
C PRO A 394 45.70 9.58 21.11
N TYR A 395 45.41 9.40 19.81
CA TYR A 395 45.91 8.51 18.72
C TYR A 395 47.12 7.55 18.90
N THR A 396 47.09 6.38 18.23
CA THR A 396 48.24 5.78 17.51
C THR A 396 47.80 4.72 16.48
N GLU A 397 48.36 4.80 15.26
CA GLU A 397 48.35 3.81 14.18
C GLU A 397 49.24 2.59 14.48
N ARG A 398 48.91 1.43 13.92
CA ARG A 398 49.92 0.51 13.34
C ARG A 398 49.30 -0.56 12.43
N ASN A 399 49.79 -0.59 11.20
CA ASN A 399 49.62 -1.62 10.18
C ASN A 399 50.76 -2.65 10.30
N PRO A 400 50.60 -3.90 9.83
CA PRO A 400 51.71 -4.53 9.12
C PRO A 400 51.32 -5.21 7.80
N LEU A 401 52.34 -5.29 6.95
CA LEU A 401 52.39 -5.62 5.53
C LEU A 401 52.56 -7.13 5.23
N TYR A 402 51.95 -7.56 4.10
CA TYR A 402 52.36 -8.58 3.07
C TYR A 402 52.51 -10.08 3.43
N PRO A 403 52.48 -11.05 2.44
CA PRO A 403 52.76 -10.89 0.99
C PRO A 403 51.80 -11.57 -0.03
N LEU A 404 52.00 -11.17 -1.29
CA LEU A 404 51.45 -11.70 -2.55
C LEU A 404 52.18 -12.98 -3.00
N SER A 405 51.51 -13.80 -3.82
CA SER A 405 52.14 -14.76 -4.74
C SER A 405 51.51 -14.69 -6.16
N PRO A 406 52.25 -15.01 -7.24
CA PRO A 406 51.86 -14.69 -8.62
C PRO A 406 51.51 -15.93 -9.46
N SER A 407 50.64 -15.77 -10.47
CA SER A 407 50.62 -16.70 -11.60
C SER A 407 50.03 -16.12 -12.90
N SER A 408 50.87 -16.22 -13.93
CA SER A 408 50.61 -16.47 -15.35
C SER A 408 49.86 -15.44 -16.21
N GLN A 409 50.66 -14.79 -17.04
CA GLN A 409 50.33 -14.27 -18.37
C GLN A 409 49.82 -15.38 -19.30
N ALA A 410 48.89 -15.03 -20.21
CA ALA A 410 48.75 -15.67 -21.51
C ALA A 410 48.38 -14.61 -22.56
N GLU A 411 49.21 -14.58 -23.58
CA GLU A 411 49.24 -13.69 -24.74
C GLU A 411 48.46 -14.35 -25.90
N MET A 412 47.76 -13.57 -26.73
CA MET A 412 47.75 -13.71 -28.20
C MET A 412 46.81 -12.69 -28.86
N GLN A 413 47.42 -11.88 -29.71
CA GLN A 413 46.83 -10.90 -30.60
C GLN A 413 46.24 -11.57 -31.87
N GLY A 414 45.24 -10.91 -32.49
CA GLY A 414 45.14 -10.86 -33.95
C GLY A 414 43.77 -11.15 -34.56
N LYS A 415 43.01 -10.10 -34.91
CA LYS A 415 42.45 -9.85 -36.26
C LYS A 415 41.74 -8.48 -36.33
N LYS A 416 41.95 -7.80 -37.45
CA LYS A 416 41.56 -6.40 -37.80
C LYS A 416 40.24 -6.38 -38.63
N PRO A 417 39.67 -5.21 -38.99
CA PRO A 417 38.32 -4.80 -38.57
C PRO A 417 37.29 -4.77 -39.71
N LEU A 418 35.99 -4.69 -39.36
CA LEU A 418 34.96 -4.08 -40.22
C LEU A 418 33.90 -3.38 -39.34
N GLN A 419 33.54 -2.18 -39.78
CA GLN A 419 32.82 -1.14 -39.04
C GLN A 419 31.34 -1.45 -38.82
N HIS A 420 30.80 -1.12 -37.65
CA HIS A 420 29.48 -0.47 -37.50
C HIS A 420 29.40 0.21 -36.13
N LYS A 421 28.94 1.47 -36.13
CA LYS A 421 28.95 2.39 -34.98
C LYS A 421 28.05 1.90 -33.84
N HIS A 422 28.65 1.68 -32.67
CA HIS A 422 27.98 1.59 -31.37
C HIS A 422 28.45 2.76 -30.50
N TYR A 423 27.51 3.50 -29.93
CA TYR A 423 27.80 4.46 -28.86
C TYR A 423 27.96 3.69 -27.55
N MET A 424 29.20 3.69 -27.06
CA MET A 424 29.62 3.16 -25.78
C MET A 424 29.15 4.05 -24.62
N TRP A 425 28.65 3.42 -23.55
CA TRP A 425 28.79 3.92 -22.19
C TRP A 425 29.77 2.97 -21.48
N GLN A 426 30.98 3.45 -21.19
CA GLN A 426 32.02 2.68 -20.49
C GLN A 426 31.71 2.64 -18.99
N ALA A 427 31.71 1.42 -18.45
CA ALA A 427 31.76 1.15 -17.03
C ALA A 427 33.20 1.37 -16.50
N GLY A 428 33.35 2.31 -15.57
CA GLY A 428 34.50 2.40 -14.69
C GLY A 428 34.15 1.74 -13.36
N LEU A 429 34.82 0.64 -13.03
CA LEU A 429 34.84 0.05 -11.69
C LEU A 429 35.87 0.79 -10.85
N GLY A 430 35.46 1.32 -9.70
CA GLY A 430 36.41 1.85 -8.71
C GLY A 430 35.75 2.63 -7.57
N GLY A 431 35.31 1.91 -6.53
CA GLY A 431 35.29 2.41 -5.14
C GLY A 431 34.16 3.36 -4.72
N ALA A 432 33.56 3.05 -3.56
CA ALA A 432 32.67 3.88 -2.75
C ALA A 432 31.27 4.17 -3.32
N ALA A 433 30.32 3.27 -3.04
CA ALA A 433 28.89 3.48 -3.30
C ALA A 433 28.06 3.35 -2.02
N GLU A 434 28.23 4.30 -1.10
CA GLU A 434 27.25 4.62 -0.05
C GLU A 434 26.97 6.12 -0.14
N GLY A 435 26.02 6.54 -0.99
CA GLY A 435 25.62 7.95 -1.07
C GLY A 435 24.93 8.42 -2.36
N GLU A 436 25.14 7.75 -3.50
CA GLU A 436 24.70 8.29 -4.81
C GLU A 436 23.23 8.03 -5.20
N GLY A 437 22.54 7.11 -4.52
CA GLY A 437 21.15 6.76 -4.85
C GLY A 437 20.15 7.89 -4.59
N PHE A 438 20.35 8.68 -3.53
CA PHE A 438 19.38 9.69 -3.09
C PHE A 438 19.47 11.00 -3.90
N VAL A 439 20.68 11.37 -4.32
CA VAL A 439 20.93 12.59 -5.12
C VAL A 439 20.41 12.43 -6.55
N ARG A 440 20.45 11.22 -7.12
CA ARG A 440 19.88 10.92 -8.45
C ARG A 440 18.35 11.03 -8.47
N ILE A 441 17.66 10.62 -7.42
CA ILE A 441 16.19 10.69 -7.33
C ILE A 441 15.71 12.15 -7.34
N SER A 442 16.33 13.02 -6.53
CA SER A 442 15.96 14.44 -6.46
C SER A 442 16.17 15.17 -7.80
N SER A 443 17.26 14.87 -8.51
CA SER A 443 17.58 15.48 -9.82
C SER A 443 16.63 15.02 -10.94
N ILE A 444 16.21 13.76 -10.93
CA ILE A 444 15.26 13.21 -11.92
C ILE A 444 13.84 13.74 -11.67
N VAL A 445 13.40 13.75 -10.40
CA VAL A 445 12.09 14.29 -10.01
C VAL A 445 11.99 15.79 -10.31
N GLY A 446 13.04 16.56 -10.04
CA GLY A 446 13.09 18.00 -10.35
C GLY A 446 13.00 18.31 -11.86
N ASN A 447 13.67 17.52 -12.70
CA ASN A 447 13.64 17.70 -14.15
C ASN A 447 12.32 17.27 -14.80
N ILE A 448 11.65 16.24 -14.26
CA ILE A 448 10.34 15.78 -14.76
C ILE A 448 9.22 16.76 -14.38
N LEU A 449 9.23 17.28 -13.14
CA LEU A 449 8.26 18.27 -12.67
C LEU A 449 8.42 19.64 -13.37
N GLY A 450 9.63 19.99 -13.80
CA GLY A 450 9.91 21.24 -14.53
C GLY A 450 9.31 21.30 -15.94
N ARG A 451 9.19 20.16 -16.64
CA ARG A 451 8.76 20.12 -18.06
C ARG A 451 7.25 19.97 -18.29
N ARG A 452 6.45 19.64 -17.27
CA ARG A 452 5.00 19.33 -17.43
C ARG A 452 4.04 20.28 -16.71
N LYS A 453 4.47 21.50 -16.39
CA LYS A 453 3.61 22.50 -15.71
C LYS A 453 2.36 22.89 -16.52
N HIS A 454 2.42 22.82 -17.85
CA HIS A 454 1.30 23.22 -18.72
C HIS A 454 0.19 22.16 -18.83
N GLU A 455 0.50 20.87 -18.72
CA GLU A 455 -0.48 19.78 -18.82
C GLU A 455 -1.27 19.57 -17.52
N ALA A 456 -0.62 19.79 -16.36
CA ALA A 456 -1.27 19.72 -15.06
C ALA A 456 -2.33 20.82 -14.85
N VAL A 457 -2.08 22.01 -15.40
CA VAL A 457 -3.04 23.14 -15.36
C VAL A 457 -4.24 22.87 -16.26
N LEU A 458 -4.05 22.26 -17.44
CA LEU A 458 -5.17 21.90 -18.32
C LEU A 458 -6.08 20.81 -17.71
N CYS A 459 -5.51 19.82 -17.02
CA CYS A 459 -6.29 18.80 -16.30
C CYS A 459 -7.10 19.40 -15.14
N LEU A 460 -6.54 20.38 -14.42
CA LEU A 460 -7.27 21.07 -13.34
C LEU A 460 -8.45 21.88 -13.89
N VAL A 461 -8.27 22.53 -15.04
CA VAL A 461 -9.30 23.33 -15.73
C VAL A 461 -10.43 22.43 -16.26
N PHE A 462 -10.13 21.25 -16.79
CA PHE A 462 -11.16 20.31 -17.26
C PHE A 462 -11.96 19.66 -16.12
N THR A 463 -11.34 19.47 -14.95
CA THR A 463 -11.99 18.82 -13.80
C THR A 463 -12.87 19.79 -12.99
N LEU A 464 -12.64 21.10 -13.10
CA LEU A 464 -13.38 22.13 -12.33
C LEU A 464 -14.52 22.84 -13.09
N GLY A 465 -14.80 22.50 -14.34
CA GLY A 465 -15.96 23.05 -15.06
C GLY A 465 -16.00 24.59 -15.13
N LEU A 466 -14.87 25.27 -15.06
CA LEU A 466 -14.78 26.73 -15.16
C LEU A 466 -14.58 27.15 -16.62
N LEU A 467 -15.68 27.15 -17.38
CA LEU A 467 -15.81 27.98 -18.57
C LEU A 467 -16.62 29.23 -18.17
N PRO A 468 -16.01 30.42 -18.04
CA PRO A 468 -16.79 31.63 -18.09
C PRO A 468 -17.25 31.86 -19.53
N HIS A 469 -18.51 32.23 -19.68
CA HIS A 469 -19.14 32.83 -20.84
C HIS A 469 -18.15 33.53 -21.80
N ILE A 470 -17.90 32.94 -22.97
CA ILE A 470 -17.46 33.71 -24.14
C ILE A 470 -18.72 34.18 -24.84
N SER A 471 -19.18 35.38 -24.45
CA SER A 471 -20.14 36.13 -25.24
C SER A 471 -19.45 36.66 -26.50
N ALA A 472 -20.14 36.53 -27.62
CA ALA A 472 -19.76 37.03 -28.93
C ALA A 472 -19.49 38.54 -28.94
N THR A 473 -18.40 38.94 -29.60
CA THR A 473 -18.03 40.22 -30.28
C THR A 473 -16.50 40.34 -30.17
N SER A 474 -15.67 40.58 -31.19
CA SER A 474 -15.85 41.17 -32.50
C SER A 474 -14.60 40.88 -33.37
N ARG A 475 -14.81 40.72 -34.68
CA ARG A 475 -13.99 41.16 -35.84
C ARG A 475 -12.56 41.66 -35.51
N ILE A 476 -11.50 41.02 -36.00
CA ILE A 476 -10.80 41.22 -37.30
C ILE A 476 -9.72 40.14 -37.38
#